data_AF-A0A2Z4PRT0-F1
#
_entry.id   AF-A0A2Z4PRT0-F1
#
_cell.length_a   1.000
_cell.length_b   1.000
_cell.length_c   1.000
_cell.angle_alpha   90.00
_cell.angle_beta   90.00
_cell.angle_gamma   90.00
#
_symmetry.space_group_name_H-M   'P 1'
#
loop_
_entity.id
_entity.type
_entity.pdbx_description
1 polymer ?
#
loop_
_entity_poly.entity_id
_entity_poly.type
_entity_poly.pdbx_seq_one_letter_code
_entity_poly.pdbx_strand_id
1 'polypeptide(L)' 'MINTAKEFVLQRICAFASQAFDPNSDSQVVGVLKSKFNIRLPQRRSINESLSSTVSDHEIIALILKYRAMA' A
#
# COMPACT_ATOMS: atom_id res chain seq x y z
N MET A 1 15.80 -20.14 -2.09
CA MET A 1 14.44 -19.77 -2.52
C MET A 1 14.53 -18.36 -3.09
N ILE A 2 14.31 -18.19 -4.40
CA ILE A 2 14.31 -16.86 -5.01
C ILE A 2 12.97 -16.22 -4.63
N ASN A 3 12.94 -15.45 -3.54
CA ASN A 3 11.85 -14.51 -3.33
C ASN A 3 12.09 -13.36 -4.30
N THR A 4 11.26 -13.23 -5.31
CA THR A 4 11.34 -12.13 -6.26
C THR A 4 11.23 -10.81 -5.47
N ALA A 5 11.93 -9.74 -5.89
CA ALA A 5 11.93 -8.47 -5.13
C ALA A 5 10.51 -7.96 -4.82
N LYS A 6 9.55 -8.24 -5.72
CA LYS A 6 8.12 -7.96 -5.56
C LYS A 6 7.47 -8.73 -4.41
N GLU A 7 7.77 -10.02 -4.26
CA GLU A 7 7.26 -10.87 -3.17
C GLU A 7 7.82 -10.42 -1.81
N PHE A 8 9.08 -10.00 -1.77
CA PHE A 8 9.67 -9.43 -0.56
C PHE A 8 8.93 -8.16 -0.11
N VAL A 9 8.61 -7.26 -1.06
CA VAL A 9 7.83 -6.06 -0.77
C VAL A 9 6.41 -6.42 -0.31
N LEU A 10 5.76 -7.41 -0.94
CA LEU A 10 4.44 -7.88 -0.51
C LEU A 10 4.46 -8.40 0.92
N GLN A 11 5.43 -9.26 1.26
CA GLN A 11 5.57 -9.77 2.63
C GLN A 11 5.78 -8.64 3.64
N ARG A 12 6.59 -7.63 3.30
CA ARG A 12 6.80 -6.46 4.17
C ARG A 12 5.52 -5.66 4.37
N ILE A 13 4.75 -5.42 3.31
CA ILE A 13 3.45 -4.72 3.36
C ILE A 13 2.47 -5.47 4.27
N CYS A 14 2.32 -6.78 4.06
CA CYS A 14 1.42 -7.62 4.84
C CYS A 14 1.83 -7.71 6.31
N ALA A 15 3.13 -7.81 6.59
CA ALA A 15 3.67 -7.79 7.94
C ALA A 15 3.40 -6.44 8.62
N PHE A 16 3.60 -5.33 7.91
CA PHE A 16 3.35 -3.98 8.42
C PHE A 16 1.86 -3.74 8.73
N ALA A 17 0.96 -4.25 7.87
CA ALA A 17 -0.48 -4.19 8.07
C ALA A 17 -1.03 -5.24 9.04
N SER A 18 -0.19 -6.18 9.49
CA SER A 18 -0.60 -7.36 10.26
C SER A 18 -1.80 -8.10 9.65
N GLN A 19 -1.92 -8.05 8.33
CA GLN A 19 -2.97 -8.74 7.57
C GLN A 19 -2.51 -8.94 6.12
N ALA A 20 -2.93 -10.04 5.52
CA ALA A 20 -2.76 -10.25 4.10
C ALA A 20 -3.81 -9.44 3.32
N PHE A 21 -3.36 -8.67 2.34
CA PHE A 21 -4.24 -7.96 1.41
C PHE A 21 -3.53 -7.80 0.08
N ASP A 22 -4.29 -7.53 -0.98
CA ASP A 22 -3.74 -7.28 -2.30
C ASP A 22 -3.41 -5.78 -2.47
N PRO A 23 -2.12 -5.38 -2.66
CA PRO A 23 -1.77 -3.98 -2.81
C PRO A 23 -2.16 -3.39 -4.17
N ASN A 24 -2.50 -4.20 -5.18
CA ASN A 24 -3.02 -3.71 -6.47
C ASN A 24 -4.53 -3.39 -6.41
N SER A 25 -5.25 -4.00 -5.47
CA SER A 25 -6.67 -3.77 -5.25
C SER A 25 -6.90 -2.49 -4.46
N ASP A 26 -7.41 -1.48 -5.15
CA ASP A 26 -7.68 -0.16 -4.58
C ASP A 26 -8.65 -0.20 -3.40
N SER A 27 -9.69 -1.02 -3.49
CA SER A 27 -10.66 -1.21 -2.41
C SER A 27 -10.03 -1.85 -1.16
N GLN A 28 -9.16 -2.85 -1.34
CA GLN A 28 -8.44 -3.45 -0.21
C GLN A 28 -7.47 -2.46 0.42
N VAL A 29 -6.68 -1.75 -0.39
CA VAL A 29 -5.74 -0.71 0.10
C VAL A 29 -6.47 0.34 0.92
N VAL A 30 -7.58 0.90 0.43
CA VAL A 30 -8.38 1.90 1.16
C VAL A 30 -8.93 1.31 2.46
N GLY A 31 -9.45 0.08 2.41
CA GLY A 31 -9.96 -0.61 3.59
C GLY A 31 -8.90 -0.82 4.67
N VAL A 32 -7.71 -1.28 4.29
CA VAL A 32 -6.57 -1.47 5.18
C VAL A 32 -6.11 -0.16 5.79
N LEU A 33 -5.88 0.86 4.96
CA LEU A 33 -5.42 2.18 5.41
C LEU A 33 -6.40 2.81 6.41
N LYS A 34 -7.71 2.74 6.12
CA LYS A 34 -8.75 3.29 7.01
C LYS A 34 -8.93 2.46 8.27
N SER A 35 -8.97 1.13 8.17
CA SER A 35 -9.31 0.25 9.31
C SER A 35 -8.13 0.03 10.26
N LYS A 36 -6.92 -0.21 9.73
CA LYS A 36 -5.73 -0.54 10.54
C LYS A 36 -4.94 0.68 10.95
N PHE A 37 -4.79 1.64 10.04
CA PHE A 37 -3.92 2.80 10.27
C PHE A 37 -4.70 4.07 10.56
N ASN A 38 -6.04 4.03 10.49
CA ASN A 38 -6.92 5.20 10.59
C ASN A 38 -6.52 6.33 9.60
N ILE A 39 -5.88 5.97 8.50
CA ILE A 39 -5.43 6.89 7.46
C ILE A 39 -6.61 7.17 6.54
N ARG A 40 -6.91 8.46 6.37
CA ARG A 40 -7.93 8.94 5.42
C ARG A 40 -7.22 9.55 4.23
N LEU A 41 -7.35 8.90 3.09
CA LEU A 41 -6.79 9.41 1.85
C LEU A 41 -7.55 10.67 1.38
N PRO A 42 -6.84 11.68 0.86
CA PRO A 42 -7.48 12.84 0.25
C PRO A 42 -8.26 12.41 -1.00
N GLN A 43 -9.41 13.04 -1.23
CA GLN A 43 -10.20 12.75 -2.43
C GLN A 43 -9.49 13.35 -3.65
N ARG A 44 -9.00 12.50 -4.55
CA ARG A 44 -8.28 12.88 -5.79
C ARG A 44 -8.88 12.14 -6.99
N ARG A 45 -8.38 12.47 -8.18
CA ARG A 45 -8.82 11.87 -9.45
C ARG A 45 -8.58 10.35 -9.53
N SER A 46 -7.53 9.88 -8.85
CA SER A 46 -7.18 8.45 -8.77
C SER A 46 -6.58 8.15 -7.41
N ILE A 47 -6.71 6.91 -6.94
CA ILE A 47 -6.12 6.47 -5.67
C ILE A 47 -4.58 6.56 -5.67
N ASN A 48 -3.91 6.32 -6.80
CA ASN A 48 -2.46 6.48 -6.89
C ASN A 48 -2.04 7.93 -6.60
N GLU A 49 -2.81 8.91 -7.06
CA GLU A 49 -2.58 10.34 -6.75
C GLU A 49 -2.83 10.63 -5.26
N SER A 50 -3.87 10.03 -4.68
CA SER A 50 -4.14 10.14 -3.24
C SER A 50 -3.03 9.53 -2.39
N LEU A 51 -2.53 8.35 -2.78
CA LEU A 51 -1.42 7.66 -2.14
C LEU A 51 -0.15 8.50 -2.26
N SER A 52 0.21 8.95 -3.46
CA SER A 52 1.40 9.80 -3.68
C SER A 52 1.34 11.12 -2.90
N SER A 53 0.16 11.70 -2.70
CA SER A 53 0.00 12.92 -1.87
C SER A 53 0.22 12.67 -0.38
N THR A 54 0.07 11.43 0.09
CA THR A 54 0.14 11.06 1.51
C THR A 54 1.38 10.21 1.82
N VAL A 55 2.23 9.96 0.83
CA VAL A 55 3.39 9.05 0.93
C VAL A 55 4.44 9.53 1.92
N SER A 56 4.60 10.85 2.07
CA SER A 56 5.56 11.46 2.98
C SER A 56 5.23 11.24 4.45
N ASP A 57 3.95 10.99 4.75
CA ASP A 57 3.47 10.82 6.13
C ASP A 57 3.50 9.35 6.57
N HIS A 58 3.44 8.41 5.61
CA HIS A 58 3.21 7.00 5.89
C HIS A 58 4.07 6.07 5.05
N GLU A 59 5.02 5.39 5.68
CA GLU A 59 5.91 4.41 5.04
C GLU A 59 5.13 3.28 4.33
N ILE A 60 4.01 2.83 4.90
CA ILE A 60 3.16 1.81 4.30
C ILE A 60 2.65 2.21 2.90
N ILE A 61 2.36 3.50 2.70
CA ILE A 61 1.92 4.03 1.41
C ILE A 61 3.07 4.00 0.40
N ALA A 62 4.28 4.33 0.84
CA ALA A 62 5.48 4.25 0.00
C ALA A 62 5.75 2.80 -0.46
N LEU A 63 5.57 1.84 0.44
CA LEU A 63 5.71 0.41 0.13
C LEU A 63 4.65 -0.06 -0.88
N ILE A 64 3.38 0.33 -0.71
CA ILE A 64 2.29 0.00 -1.64
C ILE A 64 2.57 0.56 -3.04
N LEU A 65 2.98 1.83 -3.13
CA LEU A 65 3.35 2.45 -4.41
C LEU A 65 4.53 1.76 -5.07
N LYS A 66 5.56 1.40 -4.28
CA LYS A 66 6.72 0.64 -4.77
C LYS A 66 6.31 -0.71 -5.32
N TYR A 67 5.42 -1.43 -4.65
CA TYR A 67 4.90 -2.72 -5.13
C TYR A 67 4.14 -2.57 -6.47
N ARG A 68 3.29 -1.55 -6.58
CA ARG A 68 2.55 -1.24 -7.81
C ARG A 68 3.46 -0.85 -8.97
N ALA A 69 4.56 -0.14 -8.69
CA ALA A 69 5.53 0.28 -9.70
C ALA A 69 6.45 -0.85 -10.19
N MET A 70 6.64 -1.90 -9.40
CA MET A 70 7.44 -3.10 -9.75
C MET A 70 6.64 -4.09 -10.62
N ALA A 71 5.84 -3.59 -11.57
CA ALA A 71 5.00 -4.38 -12.46
C ALA A 71 5.78 -5.53 -13.10
#